data_AF-A0A1H1LU84-F1
#
_entry.id   AF-A0A1H1LU84-F1
#
_cell.length_a   1.000
_cell.length_b   1.000
_cell.length_c   1.000
_cell.angle_alpha   90.00
_cell.angle_beta   90.00
_cell.angle_gamma   90.00
#
_symmetry.space_group_name_H-M   'P 1'
#
loop_
_entity.id
_entity.type
_entity.pdbx_description
1 polymer ?
#
loop_
_entity_poly.entity_id
_entity_poly.type
_entity_poly.pdbx_seq_one_letter_code
_entity_poly.pdbx_strand_id
1 'polypeptide(L)'
;MSEIQQLIGRMPVQQIAQQAGVDEAEARQAIEAIVPALVGGMQANAHDPAGARSLAGALGGHQGNLDARLGGDIDADDGQRIVRNIFGDNTDQIARAAGGGSALGGIIQKILPIVAPIVLAWIANKFFGQRGQEQSGQQPDGQQSDGHAAPQQPPAGGGAASPFDKGSPGAERPMHVPSPEQQSEPGEPQAQPKADDGFGLDDLLGGILGGGGGKQGGGLGPLGDVLGGLLGGGRRG
;
A
#
# COMPACT_ATOMS: atom_id res chain seq x y z
N MET A 1 26.43 -1.44 -12.12
CA MET A 1 25.45 -2.55 -12.04
C MET A 1 24.09 -1.95 -11.68
N SER A 2 23.00 -2.42 -12.28
CA SER A 2 21.65 -1.95 -11.91
C SER A 2 21.23 -2.53 -10.55
N GLU A 3 20.29 -1.87 -9.86
CA GLU A 3 19.71 -2.38 -8.61
C GLU A 3 19.01 -3.73 -8.81
N ILE A 4 18.41 -3.95 -9.98
CA ILE A 4 17.81 -5.23 -10.37
C ILE A 4 18.87 -6.34 -10.41
N GLN A 5 20.05 -6.08 -10.98
CA GLN A 5 21.14 -7.06 -10.97
C GLN A 5 21.65 -7.35 -9.55
N GLN A 6 21.65 -6.36 -8.66
CA GLN A 6 22.02 -6.57 -7.25
C GLN A 6 21.01 -7.45 -6.53
N LEU A 7 19.71 -7.26 -6.79
CA LEU A 7 18.65 -8.13 -6.26
C LEU A 7 18.83 -9.56 -6.75
N ILE A 8 19.02 -9.76 -8.06
CA ILE A 8 19.25 -11.10 -8.65
C ILE A 8 20.47 -11.77 -8.02
N GLY A 9 21.57 -11.03 -7.81
CA GLY A 9 22.77 -11.56 -7.17
C GLY A 9 22.61 -11.97 -5.70
N ARG A 10 21.56 -11.50 -5.01
CA ARG A 10 21.25 -11.84 -3.61
C ARG A 10 20.21 -12.94 -3.46
N MET A 11 19.50 -13.30 -4.53
CA MET A 11 18.44 -14.30 -4.46
C MET A 11 19.02 -15.70 -4.24
N PRO A 12 18.38 -16.54 -3.40
CA PRO A 12 18.80 -17.91 -3.15
C PRO A 12 18.40 -18.82 -4.33
N VAL A 13 19.09 -18.68 -5.48
CA VAL A 13 18.75 -19.38 -6.73
C VAL A 13 18.61 -20.89 -6.54
N GLN A 14 19.48 -21.49 -5.74
CA GLN A 14 19.44 -22.93 -5.44
C GLN A 14 18.15 -23.34 -4.70
N GLN A 15 17.65 -22.53 -3.76
CA GLN A 15 16.41 -22.82 -3.05
C GLN A 15 15.19 -22.62 -3.95
N ILE A 16 15.20 -21.56 -4.75
CA ILE A 16 14.15 -21.29 -5.75
C ILE A 16 14.05 -22.46 -6.74
N ALA A 17 15.19 -22.96 -7.22
CA ALA A 17 15.25 -24.12 -8.11
C ALA A 17 14.67 -25.39 -7.46
N GLN A 18 15.02 -25.66 -6.19
CA GLN A 18 14.49 -26.80 -5.43
C GLN A 18 12.97 -26.72 -5.25
N GLN A 19 12.45 -25.55 -4.86
CA GLN A 19 11.01 -25.33 -4.68
C GLN A 19 10.25 -25.42 -6.01
N ALA A 20 10.83 -24.94 -7.10
CA ALA A 20 10.24 -25.05 -8.44
C ALA A 20 10.41 -26.44 -9.07
N GLY A 21 11.28 -27.29 -8.52
CA GLY A 21 11.60 -28.60 -9.08
C GLY A 21 12.27 -28.51 -10.46
N VAL A 22 13.22 -27.60 -10.63
CA VAL A 22 13.97 -27.35 -11.87
C VAL A 22 15.46 -27.25 -11.59
N ASP A 23 16.28 -27.23 -12.65
CA ASP A 23 17.72 -27.04 -12.53
C ASP A 23 18.08 -25.60 -12.14
N GLU A 24 19.19 -25.42 -11.41
CA GLU A 24 19.63 -24.09 -10.97
C GLU A 24 19.92 -23.15 -12.16
N ALA A 25 20.47 -23.70 -13.25
CA ALA A 25 20.73 -22.93 -14.46
C ALA A 25 19.44 -22.41 -15.10
N GLU A 26 18.41 -23.26 -15.20
CA GLU A 26 17.09 -22.88 -15.69
C GLU A 26 16.42 -21.86 -14.78
N ALA A 27 16.56 -22.04 -13.47
CA ALA A 27 16.02 -21.11 -12.48
C ALA A 27 16.66 -19.71 -12.63
N ARG A 28 17.97 -19.65 -12.80
CA ARG A 28 18.69 -18.38 -13.03
C ARG A 28 18.20 -17.67 -14.28
N GLN A 29 18.08 -18.39 -15.40
CA GLN A 29 17.58 -17.83 -16.65
C GLN A 29 16.14 -17.32 -16.52
N ALA A 30 15.28 -18.09 -15.84
CA ALA A 30 13.91 -17.68 -15.59
C ALA A 30 13.84 -16.44 -14.69
N ILE A 31 14.62 -16.37 -13.62
CA ILE A 31 14.70 -15.20 -12.73
C ILE A 31 15.09 -13.94 -13.52
N GLU A 32 16.11 -14.04 -14.37
CA GLU A 32 16.57 -12.93 -15.21
C GLU A 32 15.50 -12.41 -16.17
N ALA A 33 14.62 -13.29 -16.66
CA ALA A 33 13.47 -12.92 -17.49
C ALA A 33 12.27 -12.39 -16.68
N ILE A 34 12.01 -12.98 -15.52
CA ILE A 34 10.84 -12.69 -14.68
C ILE A 34 10.96 -11.33 -14.00
N VAL A 35 12.12 -10.98 -13.44
CA VAL A 35 12.26 -9.77 -12.63
C VAL A 35 11.93 -8.50 -13.41
N PRO A 36 12.45 -8.27 -14.63
CA PRO A 36 12.06 -7.12 -15.44
C PRO A 36 10.56 -7.13 -15.79
N ALA A 37 10.00 -8.32 -16.07
CA ALA A 37 8.58 -8.46 -16.38
C ALA A 37 7.69 -8.08 -15.19
N LEU A 38 8.05 -8.50 -13.97
CA LEU A 38 7.33 -8.10 -12.74
C LEU A 38 7.36 -6.58 -12.55
N VAL A 39 8.52 -5.95 -12.73
CA VAL A 39 8.65 -4.48 -12.61
C VAL A 39 7.79 -3.76 -13.65
N GLY A 40 7.85 -4.22 -14.91
CA GLY A 40 6.99 -3.69 -15.97
C GLY A 40 5.50 -3.92 -15.72
N GLY A 41 5.12 -5.07 -15.19
CA GLY A 41 3.75 -5.40 -14.80
C GLY A 41 3.23 -4.48 -13.69
N MET A 42 4.03 -4.25 -12.65
CA MET A 42 3.68 -3.32 -11.56
C MET A 42 3.51 -1.90 -12.09
N GLN A 43 4.39 -1.45 -12.98
CA GLN A 43 4.27 -0.14 -13.60
C GLN A 43 2.97 -0.04 -14.43
N ALA A 44 2.69 -1.04 -15.28
CA ALA A 44 1.49 -1.06 -16.09
C ALA A 44 0.21 -1.09 -15.24
N ASN A 45 0.20 -1.89 -14.17
CA ASN A 45 -0.96 -1.98 -13.28
C ASN A 45 -1.12 -0.74 -12.39
N ALA A 46 -0.03 -0.05 -12.04
CA ALA A 46 -0.08 1.22 -11.30
C ALA A 46 -0.64 2.40 -12.13
N HIS A 47 -0.73 2.27 -13.46
CA HIS A 47 -1.41 3.28 -14.29
C HIS A 47 -2.94 3.24 -14.12
N ASP A 48 -3.50 2.12 -13.66
CA ASP A 48 -4.90 2.01 -13.31
C ASP A 48 -5.13 2.40 -11.83
N PRO A 49 -6.11 3.26 -11.50
CA PRO A 49 -6.36 3.65 -10.11
C PRO A 49 -6.75 2.50 -9.17
N ALA A 50 -7.40 1.44 -9.65
CA ALA A 50 -7.71 0.27 -8.83
C ALA A 50 -6.47 -0.62 -8.67
N GLY A 51 -5.71 -0.82 -9.75
CA GLY A 51 -4.42 -1.52 -9.72
C GLY A 51 -3.42 -0.88 -8.75
N ALA A 52 -3.27 0.44 -8.79
CA ALA A 52 -2.41 1.20 -7.88
C ALA A 52 -2.78 1.00 -6.40
N ARG A 53 -4.08 0.99 -6.07
CA ARG A 53 -4.57 0.76 -4.69
C ARG A 53 -4.30 -0.68 -4.24
N SER A 54 -4.52 -1.65 -5.12
CA SER A 54 -4.21 -3.07 -4.84
C SER A 54 -2.72 -3.27 -4.58
N LEU A 55 -1.87 -2.69 -5.44
CA LEU A 55 -0.41 -2.74 -5.29
C LEU A 55 0.06 -2.04 -4.00
N ALA A 56 -0.53 -0.90 -3.63
CA ALA A 56 -0.19 -0.22 -2.38
C ALA A 56 -0.51 -1.09 -1.15
N GLY A 57 -1.65 -1.80 -1.16
CA GLY A 57 -2.01 -2.76 -0.12
C GLY A 57 -1.02 -3.93 -0.04
N ALA A 58 -0.65 -4.50 -1.20
CA ALA A 58 0.35 -5.56 -1.28
C ALA A 58 1.72 -5.08 -0.77
N LEU A 59 2.19 -3.90 -1.20
CA LEU A 59 3.46 -3.34 -0.73
C LEU A 59 3.48 -3.13 0.79
N GLY A 60 2.36 -2.68 1.39
CA GLY A 60 2.24 -2.54 2.84
C GLY A 60 2.27 -3.87 3.59
N GLY A 61 1.56 -4.89 3.08
CA GLY A 61 1.52 -6.22 3.71
C GLY A 61 2.83 -7.01 3.64
N HIS A 62 3.71 -6.67 2.69
CA HIS A 62 4.99 -7.34 2.47
C HIS A 62 6.21 -6.53 2.95
N GLN A 63 6.00 -5.41 3.63
CA GLN A 63 7.07 -4.61 4.21
C GLN A 63 7.83 -5.40 5.28
N GLY A 64 9.17 -5.34 5.25
CA GLY A 64 10.03 -5.95 6.28
C GLY A 64 10.23 -7.46 6.16
N ASN A 65 9.56 -8.13 5.19
CA ASN A 65 9.67 -9.58 5.02
C ASN A 65 10.81 -10.02 4.09
N LEU A 66 11.61 -9.08 3.55
CA LEU A 66 12.65 -9.42 2.56
C LEU A 66 13.66 -10.44 3.11
N ASP A 67 14.16 -10.26 4.32
CA ASP A 67 15.15 -11.18 4.92
C ASP A 67 14.57 -12.58 5.15
N ALA A 68 13.30 -12.68 5.58
CA ALA A 68 12.61 -13.95 5.74
C ALA A 68 12.45 -14.68 4.39
N ARG A 69 12.06 -13.94 3.34
CA ARG A 69 11.87 -14.46 1.98
C ARG A 69 13.18 -14.92 1.36
N LEU A 70 14.27 -14.17 1.58
CA LEU A 70 15.62 -14.58 1.18
C LEU A 70 16.16 -15.77 2.00
N GLY A 71 15.65 -15.97 3.22
CA GLY A 71 15.89 -17.16 4.04
C GLY A 71 15.09 -18.40 3.64
N GLY A 72 14.19 -18.29 2.65
CA GLY A 72 13.39 -19.41 2.14
C GLY A 72 11.96 -19.48 2.68
N ASP A 73 11.52 -18.52 3.51
CA ASP A 73 10.11 -18.37 3.88
C ASP A 73 9.33 -17.84 2.68
N ILE A 74 8.94 -18.73 1.78
CA ILE A 74 8.22 -18.36 0.56
C ILE A 74 6.91 -19.16 0.53
N ASP A 75 5.81 -18.44 0.62
CA ASP A 75 4.47 -19.01 0.46
C ASP A 75 4.07 -18.92 -1.01
N ALA A 76 3.81 -20.07 -1.61
CA ALA A 76 3.45 -20.17 -3.02
C ALA A 76 2.03 -19.65 -3.32
N ASP A 77 1.07 -19.77 -2.38
CA ASP A 77 -0.29 -19.25 -2.55
C ASP A 77 -0.30 -17.72 -2.51
N ASP A 78 0.42 -17.18 -1.54
CA ASP A 78 0.72 -15.74 -1.43
C ASP A 78 1.39 -15.22 -2.71
N GLY A 79 2.39 -15.96 -3.19
CA GLY A 79 3.06 -15.70 -4.47
C GLY A 79 2.11 -15.61 -5.66
N GLN A 80 1.16 -16.53 -5.79
CA GLN A 80 0.15 -16.50 -6.86
C GLN A 80 -0.77 -15.27 -6.77
N ARG A 81 -1.16 -14.87 -5.56
CA ARG A 81 -1.99 -13.67 -5.34
C ARG A 81 -1.21 -12.41 -5.72
N ILE A 82 0.06 -12.32 -5.36
CA ILE A 82 0.93 -11.20 -5.75
C ILE A 82 1.06 -11.13 -7.27
N VAL A 83 1.32 -12.25 -7.93
CA VAL A 83 1.41 -12.32 -9.39
C VAL A 83 0.10 -11.81 -10.03
N ARG A 84 -1.06 -12.24 -9.51
CA ARG A 84 -2.35 -11.74 -9.97
C ARG A 84 -2.52 -10.24 -9.71
N ASN A 85 -2.06 -9.72 -8.58
CA ASN A 85 -2.10 -8.29 -8.28
C ASN A 85 -1.17 -7.48 -9.19
N ILE A 86 -0.05 -8.05 -9.62
CA ILE A 86 0.92 -7.36 -10.49
C ILE A 86 0.44 -7.32 -11.93
N PHE A 87 -0.07 -8.44 -12.46
CA PHE A 87 -0.41 -8.55 -13.88
C PHE A 87 -1.91 -8.44 -14.16
N GLY A 88 -2.77 -8.50 -13.13
CA GLY A 88 -4.22 -8.52 -13.28
C GLY A 88 -4.68 -9.65 -14.20
N ASP A 89 -5.60 -9.32 -15.10
CA ASP A 89 -6.12 -10.23 -16.11
C ASP A 89 -5.06 -10.65 -17.15
N ASN A 90 -3.93 -9.94 -17.25
CA ASN A 90 -2.88 -10.21 -18.22
C ASN A 90 -1.87 -11.28 -17.74
N THR A 91 -2.06 -11.86 -16.56
CA THR A 91 -1.15 -12.85 -15.97
C THR A 91 -0.78 -13.97 -16.95
N ASP A 92 -1.78 -14.57 -17.61
CA ASP A 92 -1.58 -15.65 -18.57
C ASP A 92 -0.85 -15.21 -19.84
N GLN A 93 -1.11 -13.98 -20.30
CA GLN A 93 -0.46 -13.42 -21.48
C GLN A 93 1.02 -13.10 -21.20
N ILE A 94 1.31 -12.53 -20.03
CA ILE A 94 2.68 -12.22 -19.58
C ILE A 94 3.46 -13.52 -19.37
N ALA A 95 2.87 -14.53 -18.74
CA ALA A 95 3.53 -15.82 -18.55
C ALA A 95 3.91 -16.49 -19.89
N ARG A 96 3.04 -16.38 -20.90
CA ARG A 96 3.30 -16.88 -22.25
C ARG A 96 4.34 -16.04 -23.00
N ALA A 97 4.28 -14.72 -22.86
CA ALA A 97 5.22 -13.79 -23.51
C ALA A 97 6.63 -13.91 -22.93
N ALA A 98 6.76 -14.00 -21.60
CA ALA A 98 8.03 -14.22 -20.90
C ALA A 98 8.64 -15.59 -21.25
N GLY A 99 7.81 -16.60 -21.50
CA GLY A 99 8.24 -17.94 -21.90
C GLY A 99 8.45 -18.16 -23.40
N GLY A 100 8.09 -17.19 -24.25
CA GLY A 100 8.25 -17.27 -25.70
C GLY A 100 7.66 -18.54 -26.35
N GLY A 101 6.63 -19.16 -25.75
CA GLY A 101 6.07 -20.44 -26.20
C GLY A 101 7.00 -21.67 -26.07
N SER A 102 8.14 -21.53 -25.38
CA SER A 102 9.16 -22.56 -25.20
C SER A 102 8.96 -23.34 -23.89
N ALA A 103 9.77 -24.39 -23.66
CA ALA A 103 9.83 -25.12 -22.37
C ALA A 103 10.05 -24.17 -21.17
N LEU A 104 10.71 -23.04 -21.40
CA LEU A 104 10.92 -21.97 -20.43
C LEU A 104 9.62 -21.36 -19.89
N GLY A 105 8.52 -21.36 -20.66
CA GLY A 105 7.23 -20.86 -20.19
C GLY A 105 6.66 -21.68 -19.02
N GLY A 106 6.80 -23.01 -19.07
CA GLY A 106 6.40 -23.87 -17.96
C GLY A 106 7.29 -23.68 -16.73
N ILE A 107 8.58 -23.45 -16.93
CA ILE A 107 9.55 -23.14 -15.86
C ILE A 107 9.22 -21.79 -15.22
N ILE A 108 8.94 -20.77 -16.04
CA ILE A 108 8.55 -19.44 -15.57
C ILE A 108 7.27 -19.52 -14.74
N GLN A 109 6.25 -20.26 -15.17
CA GLN A 109 5.02 -20.42 -14.39
C GLN A 109 5.24 -21.02 -12.99
N LYS A 110 6.25 -21.88 -12.83
CA LYS A 110 6.61 -22.46 -11.52
C LYS A 110 7.42 -21.51 -10.66
N ILE A 111 8.33 -20.75 -11.27
CA ILE A 111 9.26 -19.85 -10.57
C ILE A 111 8.60 -18.52 -10.22
N LEU A 112 7.72 -18.03 -11.09
CA LEU A 112 7.05 -16.74 -10.95
C LEU A 112 6.40 -16.52 -9.57
N PRO A 113 5.58 -17.45 -9.01
CA PRO A 113 5.02 -17.28 -7.67
C PRO A 113 6.07 -17.31 -6.55
N ILE A 114 7.24 -17.92 -6.77
CA ILE A 114 8.31 -17.97 -5.76
C ILE A 114 9.09 -16.64 -5.77
N VAL A 115 9.34 -16.09 -6.96
CA VAL A 115 10.16 -14.88 -7.15
C VAL A 115 9.36 -13.60 -6.89
N ALA A 116 8.09 -13.55 -7.26
CA ALA A 116 7.22 -12.39 -7.09
C ALA A 116 7.22 -11.81 -5.64
N PRO A 117 7.05 -12.60 -4.57
CA PRO A 117 7.07 -12.07 -3.20
C PRO A 117 8.43 -11.51 -2.79
N ILE A 118 9.53 -12.06 -3.31
CA ILE A 118 10.89 -11.53 -3.03
C ILE A 118 11.05 -10.14 -3.67
N VAL A 119 10.64 -10.01 -4.94
CA VAL A 119 10.70 -8.73 -5.67
C VAL A 119 9.79 -7.69 -5.01
N LEU A 120 8.57 -8.08 -4.63
CA LEU A 120 7.63 -7.19 -3.97
C LEU A 120 8.18 -6.71 -2.61
N ALA A 121 8.71 -7.61 -1.78
CA ALA A 121 9.31 -7.27 -0.49
C ALA A 121 10.53 -6.34 -0.65
N TRP A 122 11.32 -6.53 -1.70
CA TRP A 122 12.45 -5.65 -2.02
C TRP A 122 11.99 -4.23 -2.39
N ILE A 123 10.97 -4.10 -3.24
CA ILE A 123 10.39 -2.81 -3.61
C ILE A 123 9.73 -2.13 -2.41
N ALA A 124 8.98 -2.88 -1.60
CA ALA A 124 8.38 -2.39 -0.38
C ALA A 124 9.47 -1.83 0.56
N ASN A 125 10.55 -2.59 0.78
CA ASN A 125 11.66 -2.14 1.62
C ASN A 125 12.35 -0.89 1.05
N LYS A 126 12.48 -0.77 -0.27
CA LYS A 126 13.01 0.43 -0.91
C LYS A 126 12.10 1.65 -0.69
N PHE A 127 10.81 1.48 -0.95
CA PHE A 127 9.81 2.55 -0.91
C PHE A 127 9.52 3.05 0.51
N PHE A 128 9.44 2.13 1.49
CA PHE A 128 9.18 2.47 2.89
C PHE A 128 10.47 2.68 3.70
N GLY A 129 11.56 1.98 3.36
CA GLY A 129 12.86 2.16 4.02
C GLY A 129 13.51 3.50 3.72
N GLN A 130 13.21 4.12 2.57
CA GLN A 130 13.58 5.52 2.32
C GLN A 130 12.79 6.50 3.21
N ARG A 131 11.48 6.25 3.42
CA ARG A 131 10.64 7.10 4.28
C ARG A 131 10.96 7.00 5.78
N GLY A 132 11.51 5.86 6.24
CA GLY A 132 11.94 5.67 7.64
C GLY A 132 13.16 6.51 8.05
N GLN A 133 13.95 6.98 7.07
CA GLN A 133 15.10 7.87 7.32
C GLN A 133 14.72 9.35 7.36
N GLU A 134 13.54 9.72 6.87
CA GLU A 134 13.05 11.11 6.92
C GLU A 134 12.24 11.41 8.19
N GLN A 135 11.83 10.38 8.95
CA GLN A 135 11.03 10.54 10.18
C GLN A 135 11.83 10.34 11.48
N SER A 136 13.13 10.04 11.38
CA SER A 136 14.05 9.91 12.54
C SER A 136 14.90 11.17 12.80
N GLY A 137 14.57 12.31 12.16
CA GLY A 137 15.28 13.58 12.26
C GLY A 137 14.70 14.64 13.21
N GLN A 138 13.75 14.31 14.09
CA GLN A 138 13.24 15.27 15.09
C GLN A 138 13.31 14.68 16.49
N GLN A 139 14.52 14.69 17.05
CA GLN A 139 14.70 14.67 18.51
C GLN A 139 14.03 15.93 19.08
N PRO A 140 13.15 15.84 20.09
CA PRO A 140 12.83 16.98 20.92
C PRO A 140 14.10 17.31 21.72
N ASP A 141 14.75 18.40 21.34
CA ASP A 141 15.93 18.92 22.04
C ASP A 141 15.56 19.18 23.50
N GLY A 142 16.29 18.51 24.39
CA GLY A 142 16.18 18.72 25.82
C GLY A 142 16.75 20.07 26.18
N GLN A 143 15.89 21.02 26.56
CA GLN A 143 16.33 22.25 27.20
C GLN A 143 16.85 21.91 28.60
N GLN A 144 18.16 21.88 28.70
CA GLN A 144 18.96 21.73 29.91
C GLN A 144 18.77 22.93 30.85
N SER A 145 18.50 22.58 32.11
CA SER A 145 19.03 23.16 33.34
C SER A 145 19.75 24.51 33.27
N ASP A 146 19.12 25.54 33.83
CA ASP A 146 19.81 26.64 34.52
C ASP A 146 19.15 26.87 35.87
N GLY A 147 19.92 26.65 36.94
CA GLY A 147 19.43 26.59 38.31
C GLY A 147 19.03 27.96 38.86
N HIS A 148 17.92 28.01 39.60
CA HIS A 148 17.65 29.10 40.53
C HIS A 148 17.00 28.55 41.82
N ALA A 149 17.49 29.10 42.92
CA ALA A 149 17.33 28.67 44.29
C ALA A 149 15.88 28.65 44.80
N ALA A 150 15.64 27.72 45.73
CA ALA A 150 14.45 27.67 46.57
C ALA A 150 14.29 28.92 47.45
N PRO A 151 13.04 29.23 47.84
CA PRO A 151 12.75 29.40 49.26
C PRO A 151 11.61 28.49 49.73
N GLN A 152 11.77 28.06 50.98
CA GLN A 152 10.87 27.24 51.80
C GLN A 152 9.67 28.05 52.29
N GLN A 153 8.53 27.39 52.51
CA GLN A 153 7.61 27.61 53.67
C GLN A 153 6.55 26.48 53.78
N PRO A 154 5.99 26.21 54.98
CA PRO A 154 5.58 24.87 55.44
C PRO A 154 4.06 24.59 55.41
N PRO A 155 3.62 23.33 55.54
CA PRO A 155 2.27 23.02 56.01
C PRO A 155 2.25 22.68 57.52
N ALA A 156 1.52 23.48 58.30
CA ALA A 156 0.84 23.01 59.52
C ALA A 156 -0.44 22.26 59.07
N GLY A 157 -0.92 21.16 59.64
CA GLY A 157 -0.73 20.56 60.95
C GLY A 157 -2.12 20.21 61.51
N GLY A 158 -2.39 18.91 61.73
CA GLY A 158 -3.54 18.37 62.49
C GLY A 158 -4.82 18.16 61.66
N GLY A 159 -5.50 17.02 61.63
CA GLY A 159 -5.50 15.83 62.48
C GLY A 159 -6.94 15.55 62.96
N ALA A 160 -7.52 14.39 62.62
CA ALA A 160 -8.43 13.60 63.48
C ALA A 160 -9.10 12.43 62.73
N ALA A 161 -8.85 11.22 63.25
CA ALA A 161 -9.76 10.09 63.45
C ALA A 161 -10.46 9.39 62.25
N SER A 162 -10.07 8.11 62.05
CA SER A 162 -10.84 6.99 61.48
C SER A 162 -11.97 6.53 62.47
N PRO A 163 -12.58 5.31 62.46
CA PRO A 163 -12.71 4.20 61.48
C PRO A 163 -14.08 3.44 61.57
N PHE A 164 -15.00 3.49 60.58
CA PHE A 164 -16.18 2.60 60.46
C PHE A 164 -16.74 2.87 59.05
N ASP A 165 -17.01 1.96 58.11
CA ASP A 165 -17.89 0.79 58.11
C ASP A 165 -17.80 0.23 56.66
N LYS A 166 -17.15 -0.91 56.35
CA LYS A 166 -17.57 -2.31 56.39
C LYS A 166 -18.68 -2.75 55.38
N GLY A 167 -18.26 -3.41 54.30
CA GLY A 167 -18.91 -4.62 53.72
C GLY A 167 -20.00 -4.42 52.64
N SER A 168 -19.75 -4.75 51.37
CA SER A 168 -20.03 -6.06 50.69
C SER A 168 -21.41 -6.08 49.95
N PRO A 169 -21.81 -7.14 49.20
CA PRO A 169 -21.79 -7.16 47.72
C PRO A 169 -23.14 -7.57 47.06
N GLY A 170 -23.21 -7.49 45.72
CA GLY A 170 -24.01 -8.36 44.84
C GLY A 170 -25.55 -8.28 44.89
N ALA A 171 -26.19 -8.11 43.72
CA ALA A 171 -27.39 -8.84 43.33
C ALA A 171 -27.79 -8.50 41.88
N GLU A 172 -28.03 -9.56 41.13
CA GLU A 172 -28.53 -9.63 39.76
C GLU A 172 -30.05 -9.31 39.70
N ARG A 173 -30.56 -9.14 38.46
CA ARG A 173 -31.94 -9.43 37.95
C ARG A 173 -32.72 -8.22 37.39
N PRO A 174 -33.74 -8.44 36.52
CA PRO A 174 -33.83 -9.38 35.39
C PRO A 174 -34.43 -8.72 34.11
N MET A 175 -34.37 -9.43 32.97
CA MET A 175 -35.14 -9.09 31.76
C MET A 175 -36.65 -9.09 32.01
N HIS A 176 -37.35 -8.10 31.43
CA HIS A 176 -38.80 -8.09 31.31
C HIS A 176 -39.22 -7.74 29.87
N VAL A 177 -39.94 -8.65 29.24
CA VAL A 177 -40.82 -8.45 28.08
C VAL A 177 -42.16 -9.09 28.46
N PRO A 178 -43.28 -8.40 28.22
CA PRO A 178 -44.22 -8.92 27.22
C PRO A 178 -45.01 -7.85 26.43
N SER A 179 -45.11 -8.07 25.11
CA SER A 179 -46.31 -8.09 24.24
C SER A 179 -47.27 -6.88 24.06
N PRO A 180 -48.04 -6.86 22.94
CA PRO A 180 -48.39 -5.65 22.18
C PRO A 180 -49.85 -5.19 22.35
N GLU A 181 -50.14 -3.90 22.13
CA GLU A 181 -51.46 -3.43 21.67
C GLU A 181 -51.40 -2.03 21.03
N GLN A 182 -52.25 -1.85 20.03
CA GLN A 182 -52.39 -0.71 19.11
C GLN A 182 -53.30 0.40 19.67
N GLN A 183 -53.17 1.62 19.12
CA GLN A 183 -54.19 2.64 18.78
C GLN A 183 -53.69 4.05 19.13
N SER A 184 -53.26 4.85 18.14
CA SER A 184 -54.08 5.79 17.35
C SER A 184 -54.37 7.10 18.09
N GLU A 185 -53.62 8.17 17.79
CA GLU A 185 -54.14 9.54 17.70
C GLU A 185 -53.20 10.44 16.86
N PRO A 186 -53.73 11.42 16.08
CA PRO A 186 -52.97 12.25 15.13
C PRO A 186 -52.65 13.64 15.71
N GLY A 187 -51.43 14.15 15.50
CA GLY A 187 -51.05 15.48 15.99
C GLY A 187 -49.73 16.00 15.43
N GLU A 188 -49.85 16.80 14.37
CA GLU A 188 -48.99 17.93 13.94
C GLU A 188 -47.50 17.75 13.55
N PRO A 189 -47.03 18.55 12.57
CA PRO A 189 -45.74 18.37 11.91
C PRO A 189 -44.63 19.15 12.65
N GLN A 190 -43.58 18.45 13.08
CA GLN A 190 -42.41 19.09 13.69
C GLN A 190 -41.20 19.02 12.75
N ALA A 191 -40.94 20.18 12.16
CA ALA A 191 -39.64 20.75 11.80
C ALA A 191 -38.58 19.84 11.15
N GLN A 192 -38.38 20.07 9.85
CA GLN A 192 -37.13 19.78 9.14
C GLN A 192 -35.94 20.45 9.86
N PRO A 193 -34.85 19.72 10.18
CA PRO A 193 -33.57 20.37 10.37
C PRO A 193 -33.06 20.79 8.99
N LYS A 194 -32.97 22.11 8.82
CA LYS A 194 -32.23 22.77 7.75
C LYS A 194 -30.85 22.14 7.61
N ALA A 195 -30.55 21.71 6.39
CA ALA A 195 -29.20 21.51 5.92
C ALA A 195 -28.48 22.87 5.95
N ASP A 196 -27.51 23.01 6.83
CA ASP A 196 -26.48 24.05 6.75
C ASP A 196 -25.30 23.57 7.59
N ASP A 197 -24.33 22.98 6.91
CA ASP A 197 -22.90 23.15 7.18
C ASP A 197 -22.17 22.53 5.98
N GLY A 198 -22.35 23.21 4.85
CA GLY A 198 -21.68 22.93 3.60
C GLY A 198 -20.19 23.27 3.69
N PHE A 199 -19.38 22.30 4.09
CA PHE A 199 -18.08 22.12 3.49
C PHE A 199 -18.24 21.14 2.33
N GLY A 200 -18.82 21.66 1.24
CA GLY A 200 -19.04 20.92 0.01
C GLY A 200 -17.71 20.59 -0.64
N LEU A 201 -17.44 19.30 -0.84
CA LEU A 201 -16.36 18.83 -1.72
C LEU A 201 -16.55 19.35 -3.16
N ASP A 202 -17.77 19.76 -3.53
CA ASP A 202 -18.10 20.49 -4.76
C ASP A 202 -17.40 21.86 -4.89
N ASP A 203 -17.22 22.61 -3.80
CA ASP A 203 -16.56 23.93 -3.83
C ASP A 203 -15.04 23.77 -4.00
N LEU A 204 -14.46 22.71 -3.41
CA LEU A 204 -13.05 22.36 -3.56
C LEU A 204 -12.71 21.86 -4.98
N LEU A 205 -13.64 21.15 -5.64
CA LEU A 205 -13.48 20.73 -7.02
C LEU A 205 -13.68 21.88 -8.01
N GLY A 206 -14.57 22.83 -7.69
CA GLY A 206 -14.74 24.07 -8.46
C GLY A 206 -13.48 24.95 -8.46
N GLY A 207 -12.79 25.05 -7.32
CA GLY A 207 -11.58 25.88 -7.16
C GLY A 207 -10.31 25.32 -7.82
N ILE A 208 -10.22 24.00 -8.03
CA ILE A 208 -9.10 23.35 -8.74
C ILE A 208 -9.31 23.31 -10.25
N LEU A 209 -10.56 23.23 -10.71
CA LEU A 209 -10.85 23.00 -12.13
C LEU A 209 -11.30 24.26 -12.90
N GLY A 210 -11.59 25.37 -12.22
CA GLY A 210 -12.14 26.57 -12.85
C GLY A 210 -11.37 27.85 -12.57
N GLY A 211 -10.39 28.20 -13.41
CA GLY A 211 -9.84 29.57 -13.39
C GLY A 211 -8.48 29.79 -14.06
N GLY A 212 -8.42 29.69 -15.38
CA GLY A 212 -7.19 30.02 -16.13
C GLY A 212 -7.41 30.14 -17.63
N GLY A 213 -8.25 31.07 -18.06
CA GLY A 213 -8.43 31.42 -19.47
C GLY A 213 -7.18 32.06 -20.07
N GLY A 214 -6.60 31.41 -21.08
CA GLY A 214 -5.40 31.87 -21.79
C GLY A 214 -5.20 31.20 -23.16
N LYS A 215 -6.19 31.32 -24.03
CA LYS A 215 -6.07 31.64 -25.47
C LYS A 215 -4.82 31.15 -26.26
N GLN A 216 -5.11 30.35 -27.29
CA GLN A 216 -4.42 30.22 -28.59
C GLN A 216 -3.20 29.30 -28.71
N GLY A 217 -3.37 28.26 -29.53
CA GLY A 217 -2.27 27.56 -30.18
C GLY A 217 -2.56 26.09 -30.42
N GLY A 218 -3.32 25.77 -31.46
CA GLY A 218 -3.37 24.40 -31.97
C GLY A 218 -1.98 23.97 -32.41
N GLY A 219 -1.48 22.89 -31.82
CA GLY A 219 -0.17 22.33 -32.11
C GLY A 219 -0.05 21.05 -31.32
N LEU A 220 -0.22 19.94 -32.02
CA LEU A 220 -0.10 18.58 -31.51
C LEU A 220 1.21 18.48 -30.70
N GLY A 221 1.14 17.91 -29.49
CA GLY A 221 2.32 17.70 -28.66
C GLY A 221 3.40 16.85 -29.34
N PRO A 222 4.50 16.49 -28.67
CA PRO A 222 5.67 15.83 -29.28
C PRO A 222 5.37 14.49 -30.00
N LEU A 223 4.20 13.91 -29.77
CA LEU A 223 3.70 12.74 -30.50
C LEU A 223 3.17 13.08 -31.92
N GLY A 224 2.73 14.31 -32.15
CA GLY A 224 2.31 14.83 -33.46
C GLY A 224 3.47 15.08 -34.41
N ASP A 225 4.61 15.55 -33.91
CA ASP A 225 5.84 15.73 -34.71
C ASP A 225 6.44 14.39 -35.17
N VAL A 226 6.38 13.36 -34.31
CA VAL A 226 6.89 12.02 -34.64
C VAL A 226 6.00 11.31 -35.66
N LEU A 227 4.69 11.53 -35.61
CA LEU A 227 3.75 10.97 -36.61
C LEU A 227 3.72 11.79 -37.91
N GLY A 228 4.00 13.10 -37.86
CA GLY A 228 4.17 13.94 -39.03
C GLY A 228 5.45 13.61 -39.84
N GLY A 229 6.51 13.17 -39.16
CA GLY A 229 7.79 12.83 -39.81
C GLY A 229 7.79 11.52 -40.60
N LEU A 230 6.92 10.56 -40.28
CA LEU A 230 6.96 9.22 -40.88
C LEU A 230 6.07 9.06 -42.12
N LEU A 231 5.12 9.98 -42.36
CA LEU A 231 4.18 9.88 -43.49
C LEU A 231 4.50 10.85 -44.65
N GLY A 232 5.50 11.73 -44.52
CA GLY A 232 5.81 12.77 -45.51
C GLY A 232 6.99 12.52 -46.46
N GLY A 233 7.83 11.52 -46.22
CA GLY A 233 9.14 11.38 -46.87
C GLY A 233 9.22 10.46 -48.09
N GLY A 234 8.23 10.47 -48.98
CA GLY A 234 8.15 9.53 -50.11
C GLY A 234 7.69 10.15 -51.43
N ARG A 235 8.48 11.03 -52.04
CA ARG A 235 8.31 11.36 -53.46
C ARG A 235 9.51 12.07 -54.11
N ARG A 236 10.18 11.29 -54.98
CA ARG A 236 10.70 11.60 -56.33
C ARG A 236 11.73 12.72 -56.50
N GLY A 237 12.81 12.38 -57.21
CA GLY A 237 13.75 13.30 -57.84
C GLY A 237 15.12 12.68 -57.94
#